data_AF-L1J6V5-F1
#
_entry.id   AF-L1J6V5-F1
#
_cell.length_a   1.000
_cell.length_b   1.000
_cell.length_c   1.000
_cell.angle_alpha   90.00
_cell.angle_beta   90.00
_cell.angle_gamma   90.00
#
_symmetry.space_group_name_H-M   'P 1'
#
loop_
_entity.id
_entity.type
_entity.pdbx_description
1 polymer ?
#
loop_
_entity_poly.entity_id
_entity_poly.type
_entity_poly.pdbx_seq_one_letter_code
_entity_poly.pdbx_strand_id
1 'polypeptide(L)'
;MLARAALIGACLAMTEGFSPSFTTGRTLGLRAGARAHAQGVQIARCQQKREAGESVAEYENRLESFRRTATAAVPSGLLLSQLAFPFQEAAAKGAEYGLLEGKAVALIHPAIMIALYGFTLFTGYQGLMWRKIRELGDEMKPLQDEARKLKAEIESLTAAEKPTSSVESKLKSVEKELETMTEERKKLLAGGYRDKHFALASLLLASGVTFSIEGCFDTYFRTGKLFPGPHLFAGAGITVLWAIAASLVPEMQKGNQNARSMHIGINAIILGLFTWQIPTGWKILDNVLNKVPWVPVPPPV
;
A
#
# COMPACT_ATOMS: atom_id res chain seq x y z
N MET A 1 30.87 5.11 -24.87
CA MET A 1 30.62 3.69 -24.52
C MET A 1 30.81 3.38 -23.03
N LEU A 2 31.71 4.07 -22.30
CA LEU A 2 31.97 3.83 -20.86
C LEU A 2 30.86 4.29 -19.90
N ALA A 3 30.01 5.25 -20.26
CA ALA A 3 28.89 5.72 -19.40
C ALA A 3 27.68 4.77 -19.39
N ARG A 4 27.55 3.85 -20.36
CA ARG A 4 26.43 2.90 -20.45
C ARG A 4 26.62 1.65 -19.58
N ALA A 5 27.86 1.27 -19.28
CA ALA A 5 28.16 0.12 -18.41
C ALA A 5 27.93 0.44 -16.92
N ALA A 6 28.15 1.70 -16.50
CA ALA A 6 27.97 2.12 -15.11
C ALA A 6 26.50 2.15 -14.66
N LEU A 7 25.56 2.45 -15.57
CA LEU A 7 24.14 2.51 -15.25
C LEU A 7 23.49 1.11 -15.16
N ILE A 8 24.00 0.13 -15.92
CA ILE A 8 23.52 -1.26 -15.88
C ILE A 8 24.05 -1.98 -14.62
N GLY A 9 25.28 -1.67 -14.18
CA GLY A 9 25.84 -2.21 -12.93
C GLY A 9 25.10 -1.74 -11.66
N ALA A 10 24.57 -0.50 -11.66
CA ALA A 10 23.81 0.03 -10.53
C ALA A 10 22.41 -0.58 -10.38
N CYS A 11 21.77 -1.01 -11.48
CA CYS A 11 20.45 -1.64 -11.43
C CYS A 11 20.50 -3.11 -10.98
N LEU A 12 21.56 -3.86 -11.28
CA LEU A 12 21.75 -5.24 -10.80
C LEU A 12 22.18 -5.30 -9.31
N ALA A 13 22.87 -4.27 -8.81
CA ALA A 13 23.25 -4.20 -7.39
C ALA A 13 22.07 -3.92 -6.44
N MET A 14 20.92 -3.43 -6.95
CA MET A 14 19.72 -3.19 -6.13
C MET A 14 18.82 -4.43 -5.99
N THR A 15 19.06 -5.49 -6.78
CA THR A 15 18.30 -6.74 -6.69
C THR A 15 18.94 -7.80 -5.78
N GLU A 16 20.21 -7.62 -5.38
CA GLU A 16 20.93 -8.57 -4.51
C GLU A 16 21.13 -8.08 -3.06
N GLY A 17 20.62 -6.90 -2.70
CA GLY A 17 20.79 -6.29 -1.36
C GLY A 17 20.01 -6.95 -0.21
N PHE A 18 19.43 -8.14 -0.38
CA PHE A 18 18.70 -8.83 0.68
C PHE A 18 18.87 -10.35 0.60
N SER A 19 20.10 -10.83 0.83
CA SER A 19 20.36 -12.20 1.25
C SER A 19 21.58 -12.21 2.17
N PRO A 20 21.47 -12.64 3.45
CA PRO A 20 22.63 -12.75 4.31
C PRO A 20 23.35 -14.06 3.95
N SER A 21 24.24 -14.00 2.96
CA SER A 21 25.22 -15.06 2.75
C SER A 21 26.25 -15.01 3.86
N PHE A 22 26.17 -15.96 4.79
CA PHE A 22 27.22 -16.25 5.75
C PHE A 22 28.45 -16.74 4.99
N THR A 23 29.51 -15.93 4.96
CA THR A 23 30.84 -16.38 4.60
C THR A 23 31.84 -16.00 5.69
N THR A 24 32.39 -17.04 6.30
CA THR A 24 33.33 -17.01 7.41
C THR A 24 34.66 -16.37 6.99
N GLY A 25 35.11 -15.33 7.70
CA GLY A 25 36.44 -14.73 7.53
C GLY A 25 36.76 -13.64 8.55
N ARG A 26 37.78 -13.89 9.38
CA ARG A 26 38.49 -13.00 10.35
C ARG A 26 38.78 -11.59 9.76
N THR A 27 38.90 -10.46 10.48
CA THR A 27 39.20 -10.14 11.88
C THR A 27 38.99 -8.63 12.12
N LEU A 28 38.81 -8.27 13.40
CA LEU A 28 39.01 -6.96 14.04
C LEU A 28 38.00 -5.81 13.84
N GLY A 29 37.30 -5.50 14.94
CA GLY A 29 37.07 -4.12 15.37
C GLY A 29 35.66 -3.55 15.20
N LEU A 30 34.67 -4.00 16.00
CA LEU A 30 33.44 -3.23 16.27
C LEU A 30 32.62 -3.88 17.41
N ARG A 31 33.06 -3.70 18.67
CA ARG A 31 32.39 -4.28 19.85
C ARG A 31 31.29 -3.40 20.48
N ALA A 32 31.01 -2.21 19.93
CA ALA A 32 30.01 -1.29 20.51
C ALA A 32 28.62 -1.36 19.83
N GLY A 33 28.53 -1.64 18.52
CA GLY A 33 27.24 -1.67 17.79
C GLY A 33 26.43 -2.96 17.97
N ALA A 34 27.07 -4.09 18.27
CA ALA A 34 26.41 -5.39 18.35
C ALA A 34 25.48 -5.56 19.56
N ARG A 35 25.69 -4.81 20.66
CA ARG A 35 24.81 -4.87 21.85
C ARG A 35 23.48 -4.16 21.65
N ALA A 36 23.48 -3.02 20.96
CA ALA A 36 22.24 -2.27 20.68
C ALA A 36 21.31 -3.00 19.71
N HIS A 37 21.88 -3.69 18.71
CA HIS A 37 21.11 -4.50 17.76
C HIS A 37 20.57 -5.79 18.40
N ALA A 38 21.33 -6.43 19.31
CA ALA A 38 20.88 -7.62 20.03
C ALA A 38 19.74 -7.31 21.02
N GLN A 39 19.72 -6.13 21.64
CA GLN A 39 18.65 -5.71 22.56
C GLN A 39 17.37 -5.31 21.82
N GLY A 40 17.46 -4.60 20.68
CA GLY A 40 16.28 -4.24 19.87
C GLY A 40 15.55 -5.45 19.29
N VAL A 41 16.30 -6.48 18.86
CA VAL A 41 15.73 -7.73 18.33
C VAL A 41 15.10 -8.59 19.45
N GLN A 42 15.65 -8.56 20.67
CA GLN A 42 15.06 -9.26 21.82
C GLN A 42 13.75 -8.62 22.31
N ILE A 43 13.63 -7.28 22.27
CA ILE A 43 12.42 -6.57 22.70
C ILE A 43 11.26 -6.80 21.72
N ALA A 44 11.52 -6.81 20.40
CA ALA A 44 10.54 -7.21 19.40
C ALA A 44 10.09 -8.67 19.56
N ARG A 45 11.01 -9.57 19.95
CA ARG A 45 10.75 -11.01 20.19
C ARG A 45 9.86 -11.28 21.39
N CYS A 46 9.91 -10.44 22.43
CA CYS A 46 9.05 -10.57 23.61
C CYS A 46 7.65 -9.98 23.40
N GLN A 47 7.49 -8.95 22.56
CA GLN A 47 6.17 -8.36 22.26
C GLN A 47 5.36 -9.20 21.26
N GLN A 48 6.01 -9.78 20.24
CA GLN A 48 5.32 -10.62 19.24
C GLN A 48 4.79 -11.95 19.82
N LYS A 49 5.32 -12.39 20.98
CA LYS A 49 4.89 -13.62 21.65
C LYS A 49 3.60 -13.46 22.48
N ARG A 50 3.13 -12.22 22.71
CA ARG A 50 1.93 -11.95 23.53
C ARG A 50 0.63 -11.78 22.75
N GLU A 51 0.69 -11.59 21.43
CA GLU A 51 -0.50 -11.40 20.61
C GLU A 51 -0.46 -12.37 19.42
N ALA A 52 -1.10 -13.52 19.59
CA ALA A 52 -1.57 -14.44 18.55
C ALA A 52 -0.77 -14.51 17.22
N GLY A 53 0.18 -15.45 17.17
CA GLY A 53 0.17 -16.54 16.18
C GLY A 53 0.51 -16.23 14.72
N GLU A 54 1.80 -16.09 14.43
CA GLU A 54 2.42 -16.66 13.22
C GLU A 54 3.92 -16.83 13.52
N SER A 55 4.51 -17.99 13.20
CA SER A 55 5.97 -18.16 13.32
C SER A 55 6.66 -17.35 12.23
N VAL A 56 7.87 -16.82 12.49
CA VAL A 56 8.61 -16.02 11.50
C VAL A 56 8.78 -16.78 10.18
N ALA A 57 9.01 -18.09 10.25
CA ALA A 57 9.13 -18.96 9.08
C ALA A 57 7.83 -19.10 8.29
N GLU A 58 6.67 -19.03 8.94
CA GLU A 58 5.36 -19.09 8.29
C GLU A 58 5.01 -17.77 7.60
N TYR A 59 5.37 -16.64 8.23
CA TYR A 59 5.30 -15.31 7.61
C TYR A 59 6.22 -15.19 6.39
N GLU A 60 7.46 -15.67 6.50
CA GLU A 60 8.44 -15.68 5.39
C GLU A 60 7.97 -16.54 4.22
N ASN A 61 7.47 -17.76 4.48
CA ASN A 61 6.93 -18.63 3.44
C ASN A 61 5.69 -18.04 2.75
N ARG A 62 4.81 -17.35 3.49
CA ARG A 62 3.63 -16.68 2.93
C ARG A 62 4.03 -15.48 2.07
N LEU A 63 4.99 -14.69 2.53
CA LEU A 63 5.59 -13.60 1.75
C LEU A 63 6.25 -14.13 0.48
N GLU A 64 6.96 -15.25 0.54
CA GLU A 64 7.66 -15.82 -0.61
C GLU A 64 6.68 -16.45 -1.62
N SER A 65 5.63 -17.13 -1.15
CA SER A 65 4.52 -17.58 -1.99
C SER A 65 3.82 -16.40 -2.67
N PHE A 66 3.58 -15.31 -1.94
CA PHE A 66 2.99 -14.11 -2.52
C PHE A 66 3.93 -13.42 -3.50
N ARG A 67 5.23 -13.33 -3.18
CA ARG A 67 6.26 -12.79 -4.07
C ARG A 67 6.29 -13.56 -5.38
N ARG A 68 6.28 -14.90 -5.33
CA ARG A 68 6.23 -15.77 -6.52
C ARG A 68 4.99 -15.50 -7.38
N THR A 69 3.81 -15.37 -6.77
CA THR A 69 2.56 -15.06 -7.49
C THR A 69 2.57 -13.63 -8.05
N ALA A 70 3.07 -12.65 -7.30
CA ALA A 70 3.20 -11.26 -7.73
C ALA A 70 4.25 -11.11 -8.85
N THR A 71 5.38 -11.80 -8.77
CA THR A 71 6.40 -11.83 -9.84
C THR A 71 5.91 -12.57 -11.07
N ALA A 72 5.03 -13.57 -10.93
CA ALA A 72 4.39 -14.22 -12.08
C ALA A 72 3.32 -13.34 -12.75
N ALA A 73 2.76 -12.36 -12.03
CA ALA A 73 1.77 -11.41 -12.55
C ALA A 73 2.36 -10.07 -13.02
N VAL A 74 3.68 -9.87 -12.91
CA VAL A 74 4.39 -8.75 -13.55
C VAL A 74 4.92 -9.27 -14.88
N PRO A 75 4.23 -9.07 -16.01
CA PRO A 75 4.89 -9.17 -17.30
C PRO A 75 5.91 -8.03 -17.36
N SER A 76 7.17 -8.36 -17.11
CA SER A 76 8.37 -7.76 -17.68
C SER A 76 8.27 -6.28 -18.11
N GLY A 77 7.91 -5.36 -17.20
CA GLY A 77 7.96 -3.91 -17.49
C GLY A 77 9.37 -3.43 -17.85
N LEU A 78 10.39 -4.20 -17.50
CA LEU A 78 11.79 -3.92 -17.84
C LEU A 78 12.15 -4.27 -19.29
N LEU A 79 11.42 -5.19 -19.95
CA LEU A 79 11.72 -5.57 -21.34
C LEU A 79 11.31 -4.47 -22.35
N LEU A 80 10.38 -3.59 -21.98
CA LEU A 80 9.97 -2.46 -22.83
C LEU A 80 10.99 -1.31 -22.84
N SER A 81 11.88 -1.25 -21.86
CA SER A 81 12.93 -0.22 -21.79
C SER A 81 14.07 -0.41 -22.81
N GLN A 82 14.13 -1.57 -23.47
CA GLN A 82 15.20 -1.94 -24.42
C GLN A 82 14.76 -1.90 -25.90
N LEU A 83 13.52 -1.52 -26.21
CA LEU A 83 13.17 -1.10 -27.57
C LEU A 83 13.71 0.30 -27.81
N ALA A 84 14.98 0.34 -28.22
CA ALA A 84 15.66 1.51 -28.73
C ALA A 84 14.91 2.08 -29.94
N PHE A 85 14.00 3.02 -29.70
CA PHE A 85 13.45 3.86 -30.75
C PHE A 85 14.40 5.05 -30.97
N PRO A 86 14.83 5.31 -32.22
CA PRO A 86 15.62 6.49 -32.54
C PRO A 86 14.80 7.74 -32.20
N PHE A 87 15.39 8.62 -31.41
CA PHE A 87 14.82 9.91 -31.04
C PHE A 87 14.68 10.77 -32.30
N GLN A 88 13.47 10.87 -32.84
CA GLN A 88 13.14 11.72 -33.97
C GLN A 88 11.78 12.39 -33.74
N GLU A 89 11.67 13.63 -34.22
CA GLU A 89 10.67 14.64 -33.91
C GLU A 89 9.23 14.11 -33.77
N ALA A 90 8.64 14.38 -32.60
CA ALA A 90 7.26 14.09 -32.27
C ALA A 90 6.35 15.19 -32.82
N ALA A 91 5.99 15.04 -34.09
CA ALA A 91 4.64 15.35 -34.55
C ALA A 91 3.90 14.01 -34.63
N ALA A 92 2.60 13.98 -34.33
CA ALA A 92 1.74 12.90 -34.81
C ALA A 92 2.07 12.72 -36.29
N LYS A 93 2.69 11.60 -36.66
CA LYS A 93 3.24 11.36 -37.99
C LYS A 93 2.10 11.04 -38.95
N GLY A 94 1.05 11.88 -38.97
CA GLY A 94 -0.13 11.75 -39.82
C GLY A 94 -0.59 10.30 -40.03
N ALA A 95 -0.95 9.57 -38.98
CA ALA A 95 -1.37 8.16 -39.03
C ALA A 95 -0.27 7.09 -39.25
N GLU A 96 1.01 7.41 -39.13
CA GLU A 96 2.11 6.44 -39.35
C GLU A 96 2.04 5.22 -38.40
N TYR A 97 1.57 5.40 -37.16
CA TYR A 97 1.41 4.28 -36.22
C TYR A 97 0.02 3.61 -36.28
N GLY A 98 -0.85 4.02 -37.22
CA GLY A 98 -2.15 3.41 -37.48
C GLY A 98 -3.00 3.22 -36.22
N LEU A 99 -3.28 1.96 -35.87
CA LEU A 99 -4.13 1.60 -34.72
C LEU A 99 -3.62 2.15 -33.38
N LEU A 100 -2.32 2.37 -33.22
CA LEU A 100 -1.73 2.89 -31.98
C LEU A 100 -2.04 4.38 -31.73
N GLU A 101 -2.41 5.11 -32.78
CA GLU A 101 -2.86 6.51 -32.69
C GLU A 101 -4.39 6.64 -32.60
N GLY A 102 -5.12 5.52 -32.66
CA GLY A 102 -6.59 5.49 -32.68
C GLY A 102 -7.26 5.60 -31.31
N LYS A 103 -8.59 5.79 -31.31
CA LYS A 103 -9.42 5.85 -30.09
C LYS A 103 -9.16 4.69 -29.11
N ALA A 104 -8.89 3.49 -29.61
CA ALA A 104 -8.71 2.30 -28.78
C ALA A 104 -7.59 2.47 -27.74
N VAL A 105 -6.44 3.04 -28.14
CA VAL A 105 -5.31 3.30 -27.25
C VAL A 105 -5.60 4.52 -26.36
N ALA A 106 -6.21 5.57 -26.91
CA ALA A 106 -6.57 6.76 -26.15
C ALA A 106 -7.58 6.50 -25.02
N LEU A 107 -8.38 5.44 -25.10
CA LEU A 107 -9.34 5.03 -24.07
C LEU A 107 -8.74 4.16 -22.95
N ILE A 108 -7.51 3.64 -23.12
CA ILE A 108 -6.83 2.82 -22.11
C ILE A 108 -6.61 3.62 -20.83
N HIS A 109 -6.06 4.84 -20.95
CA HIS A 109 -5.75 5.66 -19.78
C HIS A 109 -6.99 6.02 -18.95
N PRO A 110 -8.11 6.53 -19.52
CA PRO A 110 -9.36 6.73 -18.77
C PRO A 110 -9.90 5.47 -18.08
N ALA A 111 -9.86 4.31 -18.76
CA ALA A 111 -10.33 3.05 -18.19
C ALA A 111 -9.47 2.63 -16.97
N ILE A 112 -8.15 2.75 -17.09
CA ILE A 112 -7.21 2.46 -16.00
C ILE A 112 -7.40 3.43 -14.84
N MET A 113 -7.64 4.72 -15.10
CA MET A 113 -7.88 5.70 -14.03
C MET A 113 -9.16 5.38 -13.23
N ILE A 114 -10.22 4.91 -13.89
CA ILE A 114 -11.44 4.43 -13.21
C ILE A 114 -11.13 3.19 -12.37
N ALA A 115 -10.38 2.24 -12.93
CA ALA A 115 -9.99 1.03 -12.21
C ALA A 115 -9.11 1.34 -10.98
N LEU A 116 -8.10 2.20 -11.12
CA LEU A 116 -7.23 2.63 -10.03
C LEU A 116 -8.00 3.40 -8.95
N TYR A 117 -9.00 4.19 -9.32
CA TYR A 117 -9.88 4.87 -8.36
C TYR A 117 -10.67 3.86 -7.53
N GLY A 118 -11.36 2.92 -8.18
CA GLY A 118 -12.08 1.84 -7.50
C GLY A 118 -11.15 0.98 -6.63
N PHE A 119 -9.95 0.70 -7.13
CA PHE A 119 -8.95 -0.05 -6.39
C PHE A 119 -8.44 0.70 -5.16
N THR A 120 -8.27 2.02 -5.24
CA THR A 120 -7.93 2.90 -4.10
C THR A 120 -9.01 2.87 -3.01
N LEU A 121 -10.29 2.91 -3.39
CA LEU A 121 -11.39 2.78 -2.43
C LEU A 121 -11.36 1.41 -1.74
N PHE A 122 -11.14 0.35 -2.52
CA PHE A 122 -11.07 -1.01 -2.00
C PHE A 122 -9.88 -1.23 -1.05
N THR A 123 -8.68 -0.73 -1.39
CA THR A 123 -7.51 -0.80 -0.51
C THR A 123 -7.72 0.02 0.77
N GLY A 124 -8.37 1.18 0.67
CA GLY A 124 -8.80 2.01 1.80
C GLY A 124 -9.74 1.25 2.74
N TYR A 125 -10.73 0.53 2.21
CA TYR A 125 -11.61 -0.33 3.00
C TYR A 125 -10.84 -1.38 3.81
N GLN A 126 -9.85 -2.06 3.21
CA GLN A 126 -9.01 -3.03 3.95
C GLN A 126 -8.26 -2.34 5.10
N GLY A 127 -7.74 -1.13 4.88
CA GLY A 127 -7.05 -0.34 5.89
C GLY A 127 -7.97 0.07 7.06
N LEU A 128 -9.22 0.44 6.77
CA LEU A 128 -10.22 0.77 7.78
C LEU A 128 -10.60 -0.45 8.63
N MET A 129 -10.77 -1.62 8.02
CA MET A 129 -11.04 -2.86 8.77
C MET A 129 -9.86 -3.25 9.67
N TRP A 130 -8.63 -3.05 9.21
CA TRP A 130 -7.45 -3.24 10.06
C TRP A 130 -7.39 -2.23 11.21
N ARG A 131 -7.83 -0.98 11.00
CA ARG A 131 -7.95 0.01 12.07
C ARG A 131 -9.00 -0.42 13.10
N LYS A 132 -10.16 -0.87 12.65
CA LYS A 132 -11.26 -1.35 13.52
C LYS A 132 -10.83 -2.48 14.45
N ILE A 133 -10.04 -3.45 13.96
CA ILE A 133 -9.51 -4.56 14.78
C ILE A 133 -8.64 -4.04 15.95
N ARG A 134 -7.89 -2.96 15.71
CA ARG A 134 -7.04 -2.33 16.73
C ARG A 134 -7.86 -1.52 17.72
N GLU A 135 -8.80 -0.71 17.23
CA GLU A 135 -9.75 0.06 18.04
C GLU A 135 -10.51 -0.85 19.01
N LEU A 136 -11.08 -1.96 18.52
CA LEU A 136 -11.73 -2.98 19.38
C LEU A 136 -10.77 -3.51 20.45
N GLY A 137 -9.50 -3.77 20.09
CA GLY A 137 -8.50 -4.25 21.04
C GLY A 137 -8.14 -3.23 22.12
N ASP A 138 -8.19 -1.93 21.81
CA ASP A 138 -7.92 -0.85 22.74
C ASP A 138 -9.12 -0.56 23.65
N GLU A 139 -10.35 -0.62 23.11
CA GLU A 139 -11.60 -0.47 23.86
C GLU A 139 -11.86 -1.62 24.85
N MET A 140 -11.41 -2.84 24.53
CA MET A 140 -11.55 -3.99 25.43
C MET A 140 -10.67 -3.91 26.69
N LYS A 141 -9.55 -3.17 26.68
CA LYS A 141 -8.62 -3.06 27.83
C LYS A 141 -9.26 -2.48 29.09
N PRO A 142 -9.89 -1.28 29.04
CA PRO A 142 -10.55 -0.72 30.23
C PRO A 142 -11.70 -1.60 30.73
N LEU A 143 -12.46 -2.24 29.84
CA LEU A 143 -13.54 -3.17 30.22
C LEU A 143 -13.00 -4.43 30.90
N GLN A 144 -11.84 -4.94 30.45
CA GLN A 144 -11.16 -6.05 31.12
C GLN A 144 -10.67 -5.66 32.52
N ASP A 145 -10.16 -4.44 32.68
CA ASP A 145 -9.73 -3.93 33.98
C ASP A 145 -10.93 -3.69 34.92
N GLU A 146 -12.06 -3.20 34.39
CA GLU A 146 -13.31 -3.06 35.12
C GLU A 146 -13.85 -4.43 35.56
N ALA A 147 -13.90 -5.42 34.67
CA ALA A 147 -14.31 -6.78 35.01
C ALA A 147 -13.42 -7.39 36.11
N ARG A 148 -12.10 -7.14 36.08
CA ARG A 148 -11.18 -7.59 37.15
C ARG A 148 -11.46 -6.90 38.49
N LYS A 149 -11.72 -5.59 38.47
CA LYS A 149 -12.06 -4.82 39.68
C LYS A 149 -13.38 -5.27 40.27
N LEU A 150 -14.41 -5.45 39.45
CA LEU A 150 -15.73 -5.94 39.88
C LEU A 150 -15.65 -7.35 40.46
N LYS A 151 -14.83 -8.24 39.88
CA LYS A 151 -14.57 -9.58 40.46
C LYS A 151 -13.91 -9.51 41.84
N ALA A 152 -12.89 -8.67 41.98
CA ALA A 152 -12.23 -8.45 43.28
C ALA A 152 -13.16 -7.80 44.31
N GLU A 153 -14.02 -6.87 43.88
CA GLU A 153 -15.03 -6.25 44.73
C GLU A 153 -16.05 -7.29 45.21
N ILE A 154 -16.54 -8.16 44.31
CA ILE A 154 -17.42 -9.28 44.68
C ILE A 154 -16.75 -10.16 45.72
N GLU A 155 -15.51 -10.63 45.50
CA GLU A 155 -14.76 -11.46 46.47
C GLU A 155 -14.63 -10.79 47.84
N SER A 156 -14.39 -9.47 47.88
CA SER A 156 -14.30 -8.71 49.13
C SER A 156 -15.64 -8.58 49.85
N LEU A 157 -16.75 -8.47 49.10
CA LEU A 157 -18.10 -8.36 49.64
C LEU A 157 -18.64 -9.71 50.10
N THR A 158 -18.34 -10.81 49.40
CA THR A 158 -18.65 -12.17 49.88
C THR A 158 -17.86 -12.51 51.14
N ALA A 159 -16.58 -12.15 51.21
CA ALA A 159 -15.78 -12.33 52.44
C ALA A 159 -16.29 -11.50 53.63
N ALA A 160 -16.97 -10.39 53.37
CA ALA A 160 -17.56 -9.51 54.38
C ALA A 160 -19.07 -9.77 54.64
N GLU A 161 -19.66 -10.84 54.09
CA GLU A 161 -21.10 -11.17 54.16
C GLU A 161 -22.03 -10.00 53.76
N LYS A 162 -21.60 -9.16 52.81
CA LYS A 162 -22.38 -8.04 52.28
C LYS A 162 -23.14 -8.43 51.00
N PRO A 163 -24.28 -7.78 50.69
CA PRO A 163 -25.05 -8.08 49.50
C PRO A 163 -24.27 -7.74 48.21
N THR A 164 -24.14 -8.71 47.31
CA THR A 164 -23.36 -8.64 46.06
C THR A 164 -24.20 -8.37 44.80
N SER A 165 -25.53 -8.44 44.91
CA SER A 165 -26.47 -8.48 43.76
C SER A 165 -26.31 -7.32 42.76
N SER A 166 -25.98 -6.11 43.25
CA SER A 166 -25.76 -4.93 42.40
C SER A 166 -24.46 -5.03 41.60
N VAL A 167 -23.37 -5.51 42.22
CA VAL A 167 -22.05 -5.63 41.59
C VAL A 167 -22.02 -6.81 40.61
N GLU A 168 -22.70 -7.91 40.94
CA GLU A 168 -22.86 -9.06 40.05
C GLU A 168 -23.63 -8.70 38.77
N SER A 169 -24.63 -7.83 38.86
CA SER A 169 -25.38 -7.37 37.68
C SER A 169 -24.50 -6.56 36.72
N LYS A 170 -23.62 -5.69 37.25
CA LYS A 170 -22.65 -4.91 36.48
C LYS A 170 -21.57 -5.80 35.86
N LEU A 171 -21.09 -6.80 36.60
CA LEU A 171 -20.13 -7.75 36.07
C LEU A 171 -20.71 -8.50 34.87
N LYS A 172 -21.94 -9.02 34.99
CA LYS A 172 -22.61 -9.73 33.89
C LYS A 172 -22.79 -8.85 32.64
N SER A 173 -23.09 -7.55 32.80
CA SER A 173 -23.19 -6.64 31.65
C SER A 173 -21.83 -6.41 30.98
N VAL A 174 -20.77 -6.17 31.77
CA VAL A 174 -19.42 -5.95 31.24
C VAL A 174 -18.86 -7.21 30.58
N GLU A 175 -19.10 -8.39 31.17
CA GLU A 175 -18.70 -9.68 30.58
C GLU A 175 -19.42 -9.93 29.25
N LYS A 176 -20.72 -9.64 29.17
CA LYS A 176 -21.47 -9.76 27.91
C LYS A 176 -20.92 -8.83 26.83
N GLU A 177 -20.61 -7.57 27.17
CA GLU A 177 -20.01 -6.63 26.22
C GLU A 177 -18.63 -7.13 25.74
N LEU A 178 -17.79 -7.59 26.66
CA LEU A 178 -16.47 -8.14 26.36
C LEU A 178 -16.56 -9.38 25.45
N GLU A 179 -17.51 -10.28 25.69
CA GLU A 179 -17.78 -11.42 24.81
C GLU A 179 -18.16 -10.96 23.40
N THR A 180 -19.09 -10.00 23.27
CA THR A 180 -19.50 -9.49 21.96
C THR A 180 -18.36 -8.84 21.18
N MET A 181 -17.55 -8.00 21.84
CA MET A 181 -16.38 -7.36 21.21
C MET A 181 -15.28 -8.39 20.87
N THR A 182 -15.12 -9.42 21.70
CA THR A 182 -14.17 -10.51 21.45
C THR A 182 -14.55 -11.30 20.21
N GLU A 183 -15.83 -11.66 20.06
CA GLU A 183 -16.32 -12.39 18.89
C GLU A 183 -16.26 -11.53 17.63
N GLU A 184 -16.59 -10.24 17.72
CA GLU A 184 -16.43 -9.31 16.59
C GLU A 184 -14.96 -9.20 16.16
N ARG A 185 -14.05 -9.03 17.12
CA ARG A 185 -12.61 -8.94 16.83
C ARG A 185 -12.08 -10.24 16.22
N LYS A 186 -12.50 -11.41 16.71
CA LYS A 186 -12.15 -12.72 16.13
C LYS A 186 -12.64 -12.84 14.68
N LYS A 187 -13.89 -12.46 14.42
CA LYS A 187 -14.47 -12.48 13.06
C LYS A 187 -13.71 -11.58 12.11
N LEU A 188 -13.31 -10.38 12.56
CA LEU A 188 -12.54 -9.45 11.74
C LEU A 188 -11.09 -9.93 11.54
N LEU A 189 -10.46 -10.51 12.56
CA LEU A 189 -9.10 -11.08 12.45
C LEU A 189 -9.03 -12.18 11.39
N ALA A 190 -10.06 -13.03 11.30
CA ALA A 190 -10.16 -14.07 10.26
C ALA A 190 -10.16 -13.48 8.83
N GLY A 191 -10.52 -12.20 8.67
CA GLY A 191 -10.51 -11.50 7.39
C GLY A 191 -9.11 -11.15 6.86
N GLY A 192 -8.04 -11.22 7.66
CA GLY A 192 -6.66 -10.99 7.20
C GLY A 192 -6.41 -9.57 6.64
N TYR A 193 -7.13 -8.57 7.13
CA TYR A 193 -7.18 -7.21 6.54
C TYR A 193 -5.83 -6.49 6.50
N ARG A 194 -4.92 -6.76 7.46
CA ARG A 194 -3.57 -6.19 7.49
C ARG A 194 -2.77 -6.57 6.23
N ASP A 195 -2.66 -7.87 5.98
CA ASP A 195 -1.81 -8.38 4.90
C ASP A 195 -2.45 -8.11 3.54
N LYS A 196 -3.79 -8.16 3.46
CA LYS A 196 -4.55 -7.73 2.28
C LYS A 196 -4.31 -6.26 1.96
N HIS A 197 -4.39 -5.38 2.95
CA HIS A 197 -4.12 -3.95 2.75
C HIS A 197 -2.69 -3.74 2.24
N PHE A 198 -1.69 -4.39 2.85
CA PHE A 198 -0.29 -4.26 2.43
C PHE A 198 -0.05 -4.75 0.99
N ALA A 199 -0.56 -5.94 0.66
CA ALA A 199 -0.44 -6.55 -0.67
C ALA A 199 -1.12 -5.70 -1.75
N LEU A 200 -2.38 -5.31 -1.51
CA LEU A 200 -3.14 -4.52 -2.47
C LEU A 200 -2.59 -3.09 -2.59
N ALA A 201 -2.14 -2.49 -1.49
CA ALA A 201 -1.51 -1.16 -1.53
C ALA A 201 -0.17 -1.19 -2.30
N SER A 202 0.59 -2.27 -2.18
CA SER A 202 1.83 -2.45 -2.94
C SER A 202 1.54 -2.60 -4.45
N LEU A 203 0.49 -3.33 -4.82
CA LEU A 203 0.03 -3.42 -6.21
C LEU A 203 -0.49 -2.07 -6.72
N LEU A 204 -1.24 -1.33 -5.90
CA LEU A 204 -1.75 0.01 -6.23
C LEU A 204 -0.59 0.98 -6.44
N LEU A 205 0.42 0.95 -5.58
CA LEU A 205 1.62 1.77 -5.72
C LEU A 205 2.37 1.45 -7.02
N ALA A 206 2.63 0.16 -7.28
CA ALA A 206 3.34 -0.26 -8.48
C ALA A 206 2.58 0.13 -9.76
N SER A 207 1.31 -0.26 -9.86
CA SER A 207 0.48 0.07 -11.02
C SER A 207 0.28 1.57 -11.18
N GLY A 208 -0.03 2.29 -10.10
CA GLY A 208 -0.27 3.72 -10.11
C GLY A 208 0.95 4.53 -10.57
N VAL A 209 2.15 4.21 -10.08
CA VAL A 209 3.39 4.87 -10.53
C VAL A 209 3.65 4.56 -12.01
N THR A 210 3.51 3.30 -12.43
CA THR A 210 3.72 2.91 -13.84
C THR A 210 2.78 3.68 -14.77
N PHE A 211 1.48 3.76 -14.47
CA PHE A 211 0.52 4.44 -15.33
C PHE A 211 0.62 5.97 -15.28
N SER A 212 1.06 6.54 -14.15
CA SER A 212 1.36 7.98 -14.10
C SER A 212 2.52 8.34 -15.03
N ILE A 213 3.52 7.47 -15.16
CA ILE A 213 4.65 7.67 -16.07
C ILE A 213 4.19 7.40 -17.51
N GLU A 214 3.53 6.28 -17.77
CA GLU A 214 3.04 5.89 -19.10
C GLU A 214 2.15 6.97 -19.73
N GLY A 215 1.20 7.57 -18.99
CA GLY A 215 0.36 8.64 -19.52
C GLY A 215 1.14 9.90 -19.94
N CYS A 216 2.23 10.22 -19.23
CA CYS A 216 3.13 11.31 -19.62
C CYS A 216 3.91 10.97 -20.90
N PHE A 217 4.46 9.74 -20.96
CA PHE A 217 5.21 9.25 -22.10
C PHE A 217 4.33 9.18 -23.36
N ASP A 218 3.14 8.59 -23.28
CA ASP A 218 2.19 8.49 -24.38
C ASP A 218 1.83 9.88 -24.94
N THR A 219 1.50 10.83 -24.06
CA THR A 219 1.19 12.22 -24.48
C THR A 219 2.38 12.87 -25.20
N TYR A 220 3.59 12.68 -24.67
CA TYR A 220 4.80 13.24 -25.27
C TYR A 220 5.10 12.61 -26.64
N PHE A 221 4.98 11.29 -26.77
CA PHE A 221 5.20 10.61 -28.06
C PHE A 221 4.17 11.00 -29.12
N ARG A 222 2.90 11.20 -28.74
CA ARG A 222 1.84 11.58 -29.70
C ARG A 222 1.90 13.04 -30.13
N THR A 223 2.35 13.94 -29.26
CA THR A 223 2.18 15.39 -29.47
C THR A 223 3.45 16.22 -29.40
N GLY A 224 4.58 15.61 -29.03
CA GLY A 224 5.89 16.24 -28.86
C GLY A 224 6.03 17.19 -27.69
N LYS A 225 4.98 17.30 -26.85
CA LYS A 225 4.99 18.13 -25.65
C LYS A 225 4.04 17.56 -24.59
N LEU A 226 4.26 17.96 -23.34
CA LEU A 226 3.29 17.74 -22.27
C LEU A 226 2.37 18.96 -22.19
N PHE A 227 1.10 18.74 -21.90
CA PHE A 227 0.13 19.81 -21.67
C PHE A 227 0.03 20.07 -20.16
N PRO A 228 0.71 21.10 -19.61
CA PRO A 228 0.62 21.41 -18.20
C PRO A 228 -0.81 21.83 -17.86
N GLY A 229 -1.44 21.10 -16.94
CA GLY A 229 -2.82 21.34 -16.54
C GLY A 229 -3.18 20.66 -15.22
N PRO A 230 -4.34 20.97 -14.63
CA PRO A 230 -4.72 20.49 -13.31
C PRO A 230 -4.69 18.96 -13.16
N HIS A 231 -5.08 18.22 -14.21
CA HIS A 231 -5.05 16.76 -14.21
C HIS A 231 -3.61 16.22 -14.12
N LEU A 232 -2.70 16.71 -14.96
CA LEU A 232 -1.30 16.30 -14.95
C LEU A 232 -0.62 16.61 -13.61
N PHE A 233 -0.84 17.82 -13.07
CA PHE A 233 -0.24 18.22 -11.78
C PHE A 233 -0.82 17.42 -10.60
N ALA A 234 -2.12 17.14 -10.60
CA ALA A 234 -2.74 16.30 -9.59
C ALA A 234 -2.20 14.87 -9.63
N GLY A 235 -2.07 14.27 -10.81
CA GLY A 235 -1.48 12.94 -10.99
C GLY A 235 -0.02 12.86 -10.53
N ALA A 236 0.80 13.86 -10.87
CA ALA A 236 2.18 13.95 -10.40
C ALA A 236 2.24 14.11 -8.86
N GLY A 237 1.38 14.94 -8.29
CA GLY A 237 1.27 15.12 -6.84
C GLY A 237 0.88 13.82 -6.12
N ILE A 238 -0.11 13.09 -6.65
CA ILE A 238 -0.51 11.78 -6.11
C ILE A 238 0.65 10.80 -6.13
N THR A 239 1.43 10.76 -7.21
CA THR A 239 2.61 9.87 -7.32
C THR A 239 3.62 10.13 -6.21
N VAL A 240 3.90 11.41 -5.92
CA VAL A 240 4.78 11.80 -4.79
C VAL A 240 4.16 11.41 -3.46
N LEU A 241 2.87 11.68 -3.26
CA LEU A 241 2.17 11.35 -2.02
C LEU A 241 2.11 9.84 -1.76
N TRP A 242 1.97 9.01 -2.80
CA TRP A 242 2.06 7.56 -2.68
C TRP A 242 3.43 7.10 -2.18
N ALA A 243 4.52 7.67 -2.72
CA ALA A 243 5.87 7.35 -2.28
C ALA A 243 6.10 7.74 -0.81
N ILE A 244 5.61 8.92 -0.39
CA ILE A 244 5.68 9.37 1.00
C ILE A 244 4.82 8.47 1.91
N ALA A 245 3.60 8.12 1.50
CA ALA A 245 2.74 7.23 2.28
C ALA A 245 3.40 5.86 2.49
N ALA A 246 4.01 5.30 1.45
CA ALA A 246 4.71 4.02 1.53
C ALA A 246 5.95 4.07 2.44
N SER A 247 6.68 5.19 2.47
CA SER A 247 7.88 5.33 3.31
C SER A 247 7.58 5.40 4.81
N LEU A 248 6.33 5.67 5.20
CA LEU A 248 5.89 5.67 6.61
C LEU A 248 5.67 4.25 7.17
N VAL A 249 5.57 3.22 6.31
CA VAL A 249 5.22 1.85 6.71
C VAL A 249 6.20 1.24 7.75
N PRO A 250 7.53 1.37 7.63
CA PRO A 250 8.46 0.83 8.63
C PRO A 250 8.23 1.40 10.04
N GLU A 251 7.93 2.70 10.15
CA GLU A 251 7.63 3.33 11.45
C GLU A 251 6.26 2.91 11.99
N MET A 252 5.27 2.73 11.13
CA MET A 252 3.94 2.21 11.52
C MET A 252 4.01 0.79 12.09
N GLN A 253 4.88 -0.05 11.52
CA GLN A 253 5.15 -1.42 11.99
C GLN A 253 5.79 -1.44 13.38
N LYS A 254 6.59 -0.43 13.73
CA LYS A 254 7.17 -0.25 15.07
C LYS A 254 6.17 0.30 16.11
N GLY A 255 4.92 0.57 15.72
CA GLY A 255 3.91 1.09 16.65
C GLY A 255 3.76 2.61 16.67
N ASN A 256 4.48 3.35 15.83
CA ASN A 256 4.42 4.82 15.82
C ASN A 256 3.03 5.32 15.36
N GLN A 257 2.28 5.96 16.27
CA GLN A 257 0.93 6.44 15.98
C GLN A 257 0.93 7.69 15.10
N ASN A 258 1.94 8.57 15.21
CA ASN A 258 2.06 9.75 14.34
C ASN A 258 2.25 9.32 12.89
N ALA A 259 3.11 8.33 12.64
CA ALA A 259 3.32 7.78 11.29
C ALA A 259 2.02 7.19 10.71
N ARG A 260 1.22 6.50 11.54
CA ARG A 260 -0.08 5.95 11.11
C ARG A 260 -1.08 7.06 10.76
N SER A 261 -1.20 8.08 11.61
CA SER A 261 -2.09 9.21 11.36
C SER A 261 -1.67 9.99 10.11
N MET A 262 -0.37 10.20 9.90
CA MET A 262 0.15 10.81 8.67
C MET A 262 -0.15 9.97 7.44
N HIS A 263 0.06 8.65 7.49
CA HIS A 263 -0.26 7.76 6.38
C HIS A 263 -1.74 7.82 6.02
N ILE A 264 -2.64 7.79 7.02
CA ILE A 264 -4.08 7.91 6.80
C ILE A 264 -4.43 9.29 6.20
N GLY A 265 -3.89 10.37 6.76
CA GLY A 265 -4.13 11.73 6.28
C GLY A 265 -3.67 11.95 4.85
N ILE A 266 -2.47 11.47 4.50
CA ILE A 266 -1.94 11.52 3.13
C ILE A 266 -2.85 10.74 2.18
N ASN A 267 -3.28 9.54 2.54
CA ASN A 267 -4.16 8.74 1.68
C ASN A 267 -5.56 9.37 1.53
N ALA A 268 -6.06 10.08 2.55
CA ALA A 268 -7.29 10.86 2.42
C ALA A 268 -7.12 12.03 1.41
N ILE A 269 -5.97 12.71 1.43
CA ILE A 269 -5.63 13.74 0.43
C ILE A 269 -5.53 13.13 -0.97
N ILE A 270 -4.85 11.99 -1.12
CA ILE A 270 -4.76 11.26 -2.40
C ILE A 270 -6.15 10.94 -2.94
N LEU A 271 -7.03 10.38 -2.10
CA LEU A 271 -8.41 10.08 -2.50
C LEU A 271 -9.19 11.34 -2.91
N GLY A 272 -8.99 12.45 -2.20
CA GLY A 272 -9.56 13.75 -2.55
C GLY A 272 -9.07 14.25 -3.92
N LEU A 273 -7.77 14.16 -4.18
CA LEU A 273 -7.17 14.55 -5.47
C LEU A 273 -7.63 13.63 -6.62
N PHE A 274 -7.73 12.33 -6.39
CA PHE A 274 -8.30 11.39 -7.35
C PHE A 274 -9.75 11.74 -7.69
N THR A 275 -10.57 12.05 -6.67
CA THR A 275 -11.97 12.43 -6.85
C THR A 275 -12.11 13.76 -7.59
N TRP A 276 -11.25 14.74 -7.29
CA TRP A 276 -11.22 16.02 -8.01
C TRP A 276 -10.78 15.83 -9.47
N GLN A 277 -9.98 14.83 -9.81
CA GLN A 277 -9.64 14.60 -11.21
C GLN A 277 -10.81 14.09 -12.07
N ILE A 278 -11.93 13.65 -11.48
CA ILE A 278 -13.05 13.06 -12.24
C ILE A 278 -13.66 14.05 -13.25
N PRO A 279 -14.04 15.30 -12.89
CA PRO A 279 -14.62 16.23 -13.86
C PRO A 279 -13.64 16.64 -14.97
N THR A 280 -12.35 16.76 -14.67
CA THR A 280 -11.33 17.09 -15.68
C THR A 280 -11.06 15.90 -16.59
N GLY A 281 -11.06 14.68 -16.05
CA GLY A 281 -10.97 13.44 -16.81
C GLY A 281 -12.14 13.24 -17.78
N TRP A 282 -13.37 13.53 -17.35
CA TRP A 282 -14.56 13.46 -18.22
C TRP A 282 -14.45 14.40 -19.42
N LYS A 283 -14.02 15.65 -19.20
CA LYS A 283 -13.78 16.59 -20.30
C LYS A 283 -12.74 16.08 -21.30
N ILE A 284 -11.71 15.37 -20.84
CA ILE A 284 -10.70 14.77 -21.72
C ILE A 284 -11.30 13.59 -22.50
N LEU A 285 -12.06 12.72 -21.84
CA LEU A 285 -12.75 11.60 -22.46
C LEU A 285 -13.71 12.05 -23.57
N ASP A 286 -14.50 13.10 -23.32
CA ASP A 286 -15.38 13.69 -24.34
C ASP A 286 -14.61 14.19 -25.56
N ASN A 287 -13.44 14.81 -25.34
CA ASN A 287 -12.59 15.25 -26.45
C ASN A 287 -12.07 14.04 -27.26
N VAL A 288 -11.66 12.96 -26.60
CA VAL A 288 -11.19 11.73 -27.28
C VAL A 288 -12.32 11.09 -28.09
N LEU A 289 -13.52 10.97 -27.50
CA LEU A 289 -14.67 10.36 -28.16
C LEU A 289 -15.12 11.15 -29.40
N ASN A 290 -15.02 12.47 -29.38
CA ASN A 290 -15.51 13.34 -30.45
C ASN A 290 -14.45 13.72 -31.50
N LYS A 291 -13.16 13.75 -31.16
CA LYS A 291 -12.11 14.34 -32.04
C LYS A 291 -11.10 13.33 -32.58
N VAL A 292 -10.94 12.17 -31.98
CA VAL A 292 -9.97 11.15 -32.43
C VAL A 292 -10.69 10.14 -33.34
N PRO A 293 -10.16 9.70 -34.49
CA PRO A 293 -10.78 8.61 -35.27
C PRO A 293 -10.45 7.23 -34.69
N TRP A 294 -11.29 6.21 -34.99
CA TRP A 294 -11.02 4.83 -34.56
C TRP A 294 -9.75 4.25 -35.20
N VAL A 295 -9.57 4.53 -36.48
CA VAL A 295 -8.36 4.24 -37.25
C VAL A 295 -7.98 5.56 -37.94
N PRO A 296 -6.87 6.20 -37.53
CA PRO A 296 -6.35 7.37 -38.22
C PRO A 296 -6.00 7.00 -39.67
N VAL A 297 -6.41 7.84 -40.62
CA VAL A 297 -6.07 7.68 -42.04
C VAL A 297 -4.98 8.70 -42.36
N PRO A 298 -3.88 8.30 -43.05
CA PRO A 298 -2.83 9.23 -43.40
C PRO A 298 -3.37 10.33 -44.33
N PRO A 299 -2.84 11.57 -44.23
CA PRO A 299 -3.24 12.63 -45.14
C PRO A 299 -2.95 12.21 -46.59
N PRO A 300 -3.79 12.60 -47.55
CA PRO A 300 -3.54 12.30 -48.95
C PRO A 300 -2.20 12.95 -49.37
N VAL A 301 -1.37 12.14 -50.04
CA VAL A 301 -0.04 12.52 -50.56
C VAL A 301 -0.17 13.45 -51.75
#